data_AF-A0A1I3PNZ8-F1
#
_entry.id   AF-A0A1I3PNZ8-F1
#
_cell.length_a   1.000
_cell.length_b   1.000
_cell.length_c   1.000
_cell.angle_alpha   90.00
_cell.angle_beta   90.00
_cell.angle_gamma   90.00
#
_symmetry.space_group_name_H-M   'P 1'
#
loop_
_entity.id
_entity.type
_entity.pdbx_description
1 polymer ?
#
loop_
_entity_poly.entity_id
_entity_poly.type
_entity_poly.pdbx_seq_one_letter_code
_entity_poly.pdbx_strand_id
1 'polypeptide(L)' 'MKKLTSSGTFMLAKVHYLVGGQYGFQQVLVITDGDKTTVADLEGEILIEHTRPDPGVTYVGNGRPRGQRPKTPETSPKF' A
#
# COMPACT_ATOMS: atom_id res chain seq x y z
N MET A 1 5.08 2.77 -15.65
CA MET A 1 4.02 1.85 -15.18
C MET A 1 4.54 0.96 -14.06
N LYS A 2 3.67 0.56 -13.12
CA LYS A 2 3.96 -0.45 -12.08
C LYS A 2 2.76 -1.40 -11.93
N LYS A 3 3.03 -2.66 -11.64
CA LYS A 3 2.00 -3.64 -11.26
C LYS A 3 1.86 -3.67 -9.75
N LEU A 4 0.64 -3.57 -9.25
CA LEU A 4 0.36 -3.65 -7.82
C LEU A 4 0.42 -5.10 -7.32
N THR A 5 0.73 -5.26 -6.03
CA THR A 5 0.60 -6.55 -5.33
C THR A 5 -0.88 -6.93 -5.15
N SER A 6 -1.15 -8.11 -4.60
CA SER A 6 -2.51 -8.52 -4.23
C SER A 6 -3.16 -7.59 -3.19
N SER A 7 -2.36 -6.88 -2.38
CA SER A 7 -2.85 -5.92 -1.39
C SER A 7 -2.95 -4.49 -1.95
N GLY A 8 -2.73 -4.29 -3.24
CA GLY A 8 -2.80 -2.96 -3.86
C GLY A 8 -1.63 -2.06 -3.49
N THR A 9 -0.45 -2.63 -3.24
CA THR A 9 0.76 -1.88 -2.91
C THR A 9 1.81 -1.95 -4.01
N PHE A 10 2.74 -1.00 -4.01
CA PHE A 10 3.98 -1.06 -4.78
C PHE A 10 5.13 -0.39 -4.01
N MET A 11 6.35 -0.63 -4.46
CA MET A 11 7.55 0.01 -3.90
C MET A 11 8.16 0.97 -4.90
N LEU A 12 8.51 2.17 -4.44
CA LEU A 12 9.23 3.19 -5.19
C LEU A 12 10.25 3.87 -4.27
N ALA A 13 11.53 3.85 -4.67
CA ALA A 13 12.64 4.42 -3.89
C ALA A 13 12.65 3.98 -2.40
N LYS A 14 12.47 2.67 -2.16
CA LYS A 14 12.38 2.04 -0.82
C LYS A 14 11.19 2.48 0.04
N VAL A 15 10.23 3.22 -0.52
CA VAL A 15 8.96 3.55 0.14
C VAL A 15 7.86 2.65 -0.40
N HIS A 16 7.06 2.09 0.50
CA HIS A 16 5.87 1.33 0.15
C HIS A 16 4.67 2.27 0.07
N TYR A 17 4.02 2.26 -1.09
CA TYR A 17 2.77 2.99 -1.32
C TYR A 17 1.62 2.01 -1.35
N LEU A 18 0.53 2.35 -0.66
CA LEU A 18 -0.73 1.61 -0.67
C LEU A 18 -1.76 2.43 -1.46
N VAL A 19 -2.26 1.85 -2.54
CA VAL A 19 -3.34 2.43 -3.35
C VAL A 19 -4.70 1.93 -2.85
N GLY A 20 -4.79 0.64 -2.52
CA GLY A 20 -5.99 0.01 -1.98
C GLY A 20 -6.16 -1.43 -2.47
N GLY A 21 -6.65 -2.33 -1.61
CA GLY A 21 -6.77 -3.75 -1.92
C GLY A 21 -7.67 -4.07 -3.13
N GLN A 22 -8.64 -3.19 -3.42
CA GLN A 22 -9.50 -3.28 -4.59
C GLN A 22 -8.74 -3.17 -5.93
N TYR A 23 -7.56 -2.57 -5.91
CA TYR A 23 -6.69 -2.41 -7.09
C TYR A 23 -5.65 -3.54 -7.20
N GLY A 24 -5.86 -4.66 -6.49
CA GLY A 24 -4.93 -5.79 -6.48
C GLY A 24 -4.60 -6.28 -7.89
N PHE A 25 -3.30 -6.53 -8.15
CA PHE A 25 -2.75 -6.96 -9.44
C PHE A 25 -2.94 -6.01 -10.63
N GLN A 26 -3.59 -4.86 -10.46
CA GLN A 26 -3.77 -3.89 -11.52
C GLN A 26 -2.45 -3.22 -11.92
N GLN A 27 -2.42 -2.71 -13.15
CA GLN A 27 -1.32 -1.89 -13.66
C GLN A 27 -1.68 -0.41 -13.50
N VAL A 28 -0.75 0.36 -12.97
CA VAL A 28 -0.93 1.79 -12.70
C VAL A 28 0.18 2.61 -13.34
N LEU A 29 -0.16 3.84 -13.70
CA LEU A 29 0.78 4.89 -14.05
C LEU A 29 1.26 5.56 -12.77
N VAL A 30 2.58 5.67 -12.62
CA VAL A 30 3.20 6.34 -11.48
C VAL A 30 3.99 7.51 -12.04
N ILE A 31 3.61 8.71 -11.65
CA ILE A 31 4.20 9.97 -12.09
C ILE A 31 4.88 10.59 -10.87
N THR A 32 6.15 10.96 -11.01
CA THR A 32 6.92 11.63 -9.97
C THR A 32 7.29 13.02 -10.45
N ASP A 33 6.89 14.03 -9.70
CA ASP A 33 7.24 15.43 -9.91
C ASP A 33 7.82 15.99 -8.60
N GLY A 34 9.14 16.11 -8.54
CA GLY A 34 9.85 16.47 -7.30
C GLY A 34 9.58 15.50 -6.16
N ASP A 35 8.97 16.01 -5.09
CA ASP A 35 8.53 15.26 -3.91
C ASP A 35 7.13 14.66 -4.07
N LYS A 36 6.36 15.09 -5.07
CA LYS A 36 5.00 14.61 -5.32
C LYS A 36 5.02 13.34 -6.17
N THR A 37 4.30 12.33 -5.70
CA THR A 37 4.03 11.09 -6.42
C THR A 37 2.53 10.99 -6.67
N THR A 38 2.14 10.86 -7.93
CA THR A 38 0.76 10.67 -8.36
C THR A 38 0.64 9.28 -8.96
N VAL A 39 -0.40 8.55 -8.57
CA VAL A 39 -0.70 7.23 -9.11
C VAL A 39 -2.05 7.29 -9.76
N ALA A 40 -2.10 6.92 -11.03
CA ALA A 40 -3.32 6.87 -11.83
C ALA A 40 -3.51 5.47 -12.43
N ASP A 41 -4.74 5.15 -12.82
CA ASP A 41 -5.01 3.98 -13.64
C ASP A 41 -4.51 4.18 -15.10
N LEU A 42 -4.89 3.28 -16.00
CA LEU A 42 -4.50 3.38 -17.41
C LEU A 42 -5.41 4.33 -18.23
N GLU A 43 -6.56 4.70 -17.69
CA GLU A 43 -7.53 5.62 -18.31
C GLU A 43 -7.27 7.08 -17.88
N GLY A 44 -6.40 7.29 -16.89
CA GLY A 44 -5.99 8.59 -16.36
C GLY A 44 -6.71 8.99 -15.07
N GLU A 45 -7.51 8.12 -14.47
CA GLU A 45 -8.12 8.37 -13.16
C GLU A 45 -7.03 8.36 -12.08
N ILE A 46 -6.95 9.42 -11.27
CA ILE A 46 -6.02 9.51 -10.15
C ILE A 46 -6.55 8.68 -8.99
N LEU A 47 -5.79 7.66 -8.60
CA LEU A 47 -6.13 6.77 -7.50
C LEU A 47 -5.60 7.29 -6.16
N ILE A 48 -4.34 7.78 -6.15
CA ILE A 48 -3.73 8.42 -4.97
C ILE A 48 -2.75 9.53 -5.39
N GLU A 49 -2.61 10.51 -4.51
CA GLU A 49 -1.52 11.50 -4.54
C GLU A 49 -0.79 11.49 -3.21
N HIS A 50 0.53 11.59 -3.24
CA HIS A 50 1.35 11.60 -2.04
C HIS A 50 2.57 12.51 -2.21
N THR A 51 2.71 13.49 -1.31
CA THR A 51 3.94 14.29 -1.20
C THR A 51 4.89 13.60 -0.25
N ARG A 52 6.13 13.38 -0.67
CA ARG A 52 7.18 12.89 0.24
C ARG A 52 7.38 13.94 1.33
N PRO A 53 7.53 13.49 2.58
CA PRO A 53 7.83 14.42 3.65
C PRO A 53 9.26 14.96 3.47
N ASP A 54 9.52 16.11 4.09
CA ASP A 54 10.84 16.74 4.05
C ASP A 54 11.95 15.78 4.51
N PRO A 55 13.17 15.90 3.96
CA PRO A 55 14.32 15.12 4.41
C PRO A 55 14.50 15.21 5.94
N GLY A 56 14.55 14.06 6.61
CA GLY A 56 14.70 13.97 8.07
C GLY A 56 13.39 13.69 8.81
N VAL A 57 12.23 13.82 8.17
CA VAL A 57 10.96 13.37 8.75
C VAL A 57 10.89 11.84 8.72
N THR A 58 10.81 11.24 9.90
CA THR A 58 10.66 9.78 10.06
C THR A 58 9.26 9.47 10.56
N TYR A 59 8.56 8.57 9.87
CA TYR A 59 7.29 8.07 10.36
C TYR A 59 7.52 7.12 11.55
N VAL A 60 7.01 7.48 12.72
CA VAL A 60 7.10 6.61 13.90
C VAL A 60 5.94 5.62 13.89
N GLY A 61 6.25 4.33 13.94
CA GLY A 61 5.26 3.32 14.28
C GLY A 61 4.77 3.53 15.70
N ASN A 62 3.58 3.05 16.06
CA ASN A 62 3.02 3.16 17.41
C ASN A 62 3.81 2.37 18.49
N GLY A 63 5.03 1.92 18.19
CA GLY A 63 5.89 1.13 19.06
C GLY A 63 5.34 -0.25 19.45
N ARG A 64 4.14 -0.60 18.99
CA ARG A 64 3.47 -1.85 19.38
C ARG A 64 3.73 -2.92 18.31
N PRO A 65 4.19 -4.11 18.71
CA PRO A 65 4.22 -5.25 17.82
C PRO A 65 2.85 -5.48 17.21
N ARG A 66 2.82 -5.99 15.97
CA ARG A 66 1.58 -6.43 15.33
C ARG A 66 0.88 -7.41 16.27
N GLY A 67 -0.39 -7.17 16.57
CA GLY A 67 -1.17 -8.04 17.46
C GLY A 67 -1.18 -9.50 16.97
N GLN A 68 -1.34 -10.44 17.90
CA GLN A 68 -1.42 -11.86 17.56
C GLN A 68 -2.57 -12.08 16.56
N ARG A 69 -2.27 -12.78 15.46
CA ARG A 69 -3.31 -13.21 14.51
C ARG A 69 -4.33 -14.06 15.28
N PRO A 70 -5.64 -13.74 15.26
CA PRO A 70 -6.66 -14.57 15.88
C PRO A 70 -6.54 -16.00 15.36
N LYS A 71 -6.44 -16.98 16.25
CA LYS A 71 -6.55 -18.38 15.88
C LYS A 71 -8.00 -18.61 15.48
N THR A 72 -8.23 -19.22 14.32
CA THR A 72 -9.53 -19.77 13.99
C THR A 72 -9.93 -20.72 15.13
N PRO A 73 -11.10 -20.56 15.77
CA PRO A 73 -11.57 -21.56 16.72
C PRO A 73 -11.67 -22.88 15.97
N GLU A 74 -10.98 -23.91 16.46
CA GLU A 74 -11.15 -25.27 15.94
C GLU A 74 -12.63 -25.60 16.04
N THR A 75 -13.23 -25.95 14.90
CA THR A 75 -14.62 -26.41 14.87
C THR A 75 -14.67 -27.68 15.73
N SER A 76 -15.46 -27.66 16.81
CA SER A 76 -15.64 -28.83 17.66
C SER A 76 -16.10 -30.03 16.81
N PRO A 77 -15.53 -31.23 17.01
CA PRO A 77 -15.93 -32.40 16.25
C PRO A 77 -17.41 -32.69 16.49
N LYS A 78 -18.17 -32.87 15.40
CA LYS A 78 -19.56 -33.30 15.48
C LYS A 78 -19.58 -34.81 15.76
N PHE A 79 -20.21 -35.20 16.87
CA PHE A 79 -20.62 -36.57 17.14
C PHE A 79 -21.95 -36.86 16.43
#